data_AF-A0A7K9BXA7-F1
#
_entry.id   AF-A0A7K9BXA7-F1
#
_cell.length_a   1.000
_cell.length_b   1.000
_cell.length_c   1.000
_cell.angle_alpha   90.00
_cell.angle_beta   90.00
_cell.angle_gamma   90.00
#
_symmetry.space_group_name_H-M   'P 1'
#
loop_
_entity.id
_entity.type
_entity.pdbx_description
1 polymer ?
#
loop_
_entity_poly.entity_id
_entity_poly.type
_entity_poly.pdbx_seq_one_letter_code
_entity_poly.pdbx_strand_id
1 'polypeptide(L)'
;VSFVGNRGTFTRGYRAVVMDMAFLYHVAYVLVCMLGLCVHEFFYSFLLFDLVYREETLLNVIKSVTRNGRSIILTAVLALILVYLFSIIGFLFLKDDFIMEVDRLRIRSPAAGIVCSAETCCAELCSLPSLASSQGFCLLIAKAAAVLFAGEEEEDGLERTCDTLLMCIVTVLNQGLRNGGGVGDVLRKPSKDVSLASAPHSSVVLGVCAPPGEVRVPPPLCCSALQVSVGSCSLCPHLFAGLERDKFDNKTVSFEEHIKSEHNMWHYLYFIVLVKVKDPTEYTGPESYVAQMV
;
A
#
# COMPACT_ATOMS: atom_id res chain seq x y z
N VAL A 1 -2.69 -29.95 -2.79
CA VAL A 1 -3.43 -31.23 -2.93
C VAL A 1 -4.42 -31.44 -1.78
N SER A 2 -3.99 -31.42 -0.52
CA SER A 2 -4.87 -31.65 0.65
C SER A 2 -6.05 -30.65 0.77
N PHE A 3 -5.85 -29.39 0.40
CA PHE A 3 -6.92 -28.37 0.37
C PHE A 3 -8.08 -28.78 -0.56
N VAL A 4 -7.76 -29.28 -1.75
CA VAL A 4 -8.73 -29.66 -2.79
C VAL A 4 -9.49 -30.93 -2.38
N GLY A 5 -8.79 -31.87 -1.72
CA GLY A 5 -9.41 -33.08 -1.17
C GLY A 5 -10.39 -32.80 -0.02
N ASN A 6 -10.00 -31.96 0.94
CA ASN A 6 -10.82 -31.69 2.12
C ASN A 6 -12.10 -30.89 1.80
N ARG A 7 -12.07 -30.02 0.79
CA ARG A 7 -13.25 -29.24 0.37
C ARG A 7 -14.08 -29.89 -0.74
N GLY A 8 -13.67 -31.05 -1.25
CA GLY A 8 -14.42 -31.79 -2.27
C GLY A 8 -14.66 -31.00 -3.57
N THR A 9 -13.79 -30.03 -3.91
CA THR A 9 -14.04 -29.09 -5.02
C THR A 9 -13.99 -29.75 -6.41
N PHE A 10 -13.52 -30.99 -6.52
CA PHE A 10 -13.47 -31.76 -7.76
C PHE A 10 -14.84 -32.10 -8.37
N THR A 11 -15.89 -32.24 -7.56
CA THR A 11 -17.22 -32.65 -8.06
C THR A 11 -17.97 -31.53 -8.79
N ARG A 12 -17.52 -30.28 -8.64
CA ARG A 12 -18.20 -29.06 -9.14
C ARG A 12 -17.72 -28.61 -10.53
N GLY A 13 -16.78 -29.34 -11.13
CA GLY A 13 -16.20 -29.08 -12.46
C GLY A 13 -15.04 -28.06 -12.47
N TYR A 14 -14.07 -28.21 -13.39
CA TYR A 14 -12.82 -27.44 -13.42
C TYR A 14 -13.03 -25.91 -13.50
N ARG A 15 -14.04 -25.45 -14.26
CA ARG A 15 -14.34 -24.01 -14.41
C ARG A 15 -14.74 -23.38 -13.07
N ALA A 16 -15.47 -24.09 -12.22
CA ALA A 16 -15.85 -23.61 -10.91
C ALA A 16 -14.66 -23.56 -9.94
N VAL A 17 -13.72 -24.51 -10.07
CA VAL A 17 -12.51 -24.57 -9.24
C VAL A 17 -11.56 -23.41 -9.54
N VAL A 18 -11.37 -23.06 -10.82
CA VAL A 18 -10.49 -21.95 -11.21
C VAL A 18 -11.05 -20.58 -10.81
N MET A 19 -12.36 -20.44 -10.70
CA MET A 19 -13.00 -19.19 -10.26
C MET A 19 -12.96 -18.99 -8.73
N ASP A 20 -12.53 -20.00 -7.96
CA ASP A 20 -12.40 -19.89 -6.51
C ASP A 20 -11.11 -19.12 -6.14
N MET A 21 -11.29 -17.97 -5.49
CA MET A 21 -10.20 -17.10 -5.04
C MET A 21 -9.25 -17.81 -4.07
N ALA A 22 -9.76 -18.72 -3.24
CA ALA A 22 -8.92 -19.48 -2.31
C ALA A 22 -8.00 -20.45 -3.05
N PHE A 23 -8.48 -21.09 -4.11
CA PHE A 23 -7.66 -21.98 -4.93
C PHE A 23 -6.60 -21.20 -5.72
N LEU A 24 -6.98 -20.09 -6.35
CA LEU A 24 -6.06 -19.23 -7.09
C LEU A 24 -4.93 -18.68 -6.21
N TYR A 25 -5.22 -18.35 -4.95
CA TYR A 25 -4.19 -17.92 -4.00
C TYR A 25 -3.11 -19.00 -3.79
N HIS A 26 -3.52 -20.25 -3.58
CA HIS A 26 -2.57 -21.37 -3.41
C HIS A 26 -1.79 -21.67 -4.68
N VAL A 27 -2.41 -21.54 -5.86
CA VAL A 27 -1.71 -21.69 -7.15
C VAL A 27 -0.68 -20.57 -7.34
N ALA A 28 -1.06 -19.32 -7.07
CA ALA A 28 -0.16 -18.17 -7.13
C ALA A 28 1.04 -18.34 -6.18
N TYR A 29 0.82 -18.87 -4.97
CA TYR A 29 1.89 -19.15 -4.01
C TYR A 29 2.92 -20.15 -4.57
N VAL A 30 2.45 -21.25 -5.17
CA VAL A 30 3.33 -22.22 -5.83
C VAL A 30 4.10 -21.57 -6.99
N LEU A 31 3.44 -20.71 -7.78
CA LEU A 31 4.12 -19.98 -8.86
C LEU A 31 5.22 -19.05 -8.34
N VAL A 32 4.98 -18.32 -7.24
CA VAL A 32 6.00 -17.46 -6.61
C VAL A 32 7.17 -18.29 -6.08
N CYS A 33 6.91 -19.47 -5.48
CA CYS A 33 7.97 -20.39 -5.08
C CYS A 33 8.83 -20.86 -6.27
N MET A 34 8.19 -21.17 -7.41
CA MET A 34 8.91 -21.58 -8.62
C MET A 34 9.71 -20.40 -9.21
N LEU A 35 9.19 -19.18 -9.18
CA LEU A 35 9.91 -17.97 -9.61
C LEU A 35 11.10 -17.65 -8.69
N GLY A 36 10.97 -17.88 -7.38
CA GLY A 36 12.07 -17.75 -6.42
C GLY A 36 13.22 -18.72 -6.69
N LEU A 37 12.90 -19.95 -7.10
CA LEU A 37 13.88 -20.95 -7.50
C LEU A 37 14.53 -20.66 -8.86
N CYS A 38 13.75 -20.20 -9.84
CA CYS A 38 14.23 -20.05 -11.22
C CYS A 38 14.86 -18.68 -11.54
N VAL A 39 14.47 -17.60 -10.85
CA VAL A 39 14.87 -16.22 -11.21
C VAL A 39 15.77 -15.59 -10.14
N HIS A 40 15.26 -15.39 -8.93
CA HIS A 40 16.02 -14.78 -7.83
C HIS A 40 15.37 -15.04 -6.46
N GLU A 41 16.20 -15.17 -5.43
CA GLU A 41 15.78 -15.35 -4.03
C GLU A 41 14.89 -14.22 -3.47
N PHE A 42 14.84 -13.03 -4.08
CA PHE A 42 14.02 -11.93 -3.56
C PHE A 42 12.53 -12.22 -3.60
N PHE A 43 12.08 -13.10 -4.50
CA PHE A 43 10.68 -13.50 -4.59
C PHE A 43 10.19 -14.26 -3.34
N TYR A 44 11.09 -14.84 -2.54
CA TYR A 44 10.71 -15.45 -1.27
C TYR A 44 10.14 -14.43 -0.27
N SER A 45 10.48 -13.15 -0.40
CA SER A 45 9.91 -12.08 0.44
C SER A 45 8.39 -11.98 0.32
N PHE A 46 7.82 -12.28 -0.86
CA PHE A 46 6.36 -12.24 -1.05
C PHE A 46 5.63 -13.35 -0.29
N LEU A 47 6.31 -14.46 0.02
CA LEU A 47 5.72 -15.56 0.80
C LEU A 47 5.49 -15.16 2.26
N LEU A 48 6.20 -14.14 2.75
CA LEU A 48 5.97 -13.61 4.10
C LEU A 48 4.60 -12.96 4.25
N PHE A 49 3.97 -12.50 3.16
CA PHE A 49 2.59 -12.00 3.20
C PHE A 49 1.56 -13.11 3.50
N ASP A 50 1.93 -14.39 3.43
CA ASP A 50 1.08 -15.50 3.87
C ASP A 50 0.71 -15.40 5.36
N LEU A 51 1.62 -14.88 6.19
CA LEU A 51 1.37 -14.65 7.62
C LEU A 51 0.15 -13.75 7.83
N VAL A 52 -0.05 -12.77 6.95
CA VAL A 52 -1.18 -11.85 7.00
C VAL A 52 -2.51 -12.57 6.71
N TYR A 53 -2.52 -13.56 5.82
CA TYR A 53 -3.73 -14.29 5.45
C TYR A 53 -4.08 -15.41 6.44
N ARG A 54 -3.06 -16.00 7.09
CA ARG A 54 -3.23 -17.06 8.07
C ARG A 54 -3.78 -16.55 9.41
N GLU A 55 -3.47 -15.31 9.76
CA GLU A 55 -3.83 -14.71 11.04
C GLU A 55 -5.12 -13.89 10.94
N GLU A 56 -6.17 -14.35 11.63
CA GLU A 56 -7.48 -13.70 11.59
C GLU A 56 -7.44 -12.28 12.18
N THR A 57 -6.56 -12.03 13.16
CA THR A 57 -6.41 -10.72 13.80
C THR A 57 -5.83 -9.67 12.84
N LEU A 58 -4.81 -10.03 12.05
CA LEU A 58 -4.20 -9.13 11.05
C LEU A 58 -5.15 -8.87 9.86
N LEU A 59 -5.90 -9.89 9.44
CA LEU A 59 -6.96 -9.69 8.44
C LEU A 59 -8.01 -8.71 8.92
N ASN A 60 -8.36 -8.71 10.21
CA ASN A 60 -9.32 -7.76 10.76
C ASN A 60 -8.78 -6.32 10.73
N VAL A 61 -7.48 -6.11 10.96
CA VAL A 61 -6.85 -4.80 10.79
C VAL A 61 -6.95 -4.33 9.34
N ILE A 62 -6.61 -5.18 8.37
CA ILE A 62 -6.70 -4.82 6.94
C ILE A 62 -8.15 -4.59 6.52
N LYS A 63 -9.08 -5.41 6.99
CA LYS A 63 -10.51 -5.23 6.76
C LYS A 63 -11.00 -3.92 7.36
N SER A 64 -10.50 -3.49 8.52
CA SER A 64 -10.90 -2.22 9.13
C SER A 64 -10.57 -1.00 8.25
N VAL A 65 -9.43 -1.05 7.55
CA VAL A 65 -9.00 0.00 6.61
C VAL A 65 -9.74 -0.11 5.28
N THR A 66 -9.88 -1.33 4.75
CA THR A 66 -10.48 -1.57 3.41
C THR A 66 -12.01 -1.52 3.42
N ARG A 67 -12.67 -1.68 4.57
CA ARG A 67 -14.14 -1.56 4.72
C ARG A 67 -14.66 -0.18 4.32
N ASN A 68 -13.88 0.87 4.58
CA ASN A 68 -14.20 2.25 4.23
C ASN A 68 -13.35 2.75 3.04
N GLY A 69 -12.86 1.83 2.19
CA GLY A 69 -11.93 2.16 1.11
C GLY A 69 -12.43 3.25 0.17
N ARG A 70 -13.74 3.31 -0.10
CA ARG A 70 -14.32 4.35 -0.97
C ARG A 70 -14.06 5.77 -0.45
N SER A 71 -14.19 6.02 0.85
CA SER A 71 -13.95 7.36 1.40
C SER A 71 -12.46 7.71 1.39
N ILE A 72 -11.59 6.73 1.70
CA ILE A 72 -10.13 6.93 1.68
C ILE A 72 -9.63 7.25 0.25
N ILE A 73 -10.13 6.52 -0.74
CA ILE A 73 -9.79 6.76 -2.15
C ILE A 73 -10.29 8.15 -2.58
N LEU A 74 -11.51 8.54 -2.20
CA LEU A 74 -12.05 9.84 -2.56
C LEU A 74 -11.25 11.00 -1.96
N THR A 75 -10.81 10.87 -0.70
CA THR A 75 -9.93 11.87 -0.08
C THR A 75 -8.54 11.91 -0.70
N ALA A 76 -7.98 10.75 -1.09
CA ALA A 76 -6.70 10.69 -1.78
C ALA A 76 -6.76 11.33 -3.18
N VAL A 77 -7.85 11.09 -3.92
CA VAL A 77 -8.09 11.73 -5.22
C VAL A 77 -8.27 13.24 -5.06
N LEU A 78 -9.03 13.70 -4.06
CA LEU A 78 -9.17 15.12 -3.76
C LEU A 78 -7.81 15.75 -3.44
N ALA A 79 -6.98 15.10 -2.62
CA ALA A 79 -5.65 15.58 -2.27
C ALA A 79 -4.74 15.66 -3.51
N LEU A 80 -4.79 14.65 -4.39
CA LEU A 80 -4.04 14.63 -5.65
C LEU A 80 -4.45 15.78 -6.59
N ILE A 81 -5.75 16.06 -6.70
CA ILE A 81 -6.25 17.20 -7.49
C ILE A 81 -5.74 18.52 -6.92
N LEU A 82 -5.79 18.70 -5.59
CA LEU A 82 -5.27 19.92 -4.94
C LEU A 82 -3.77 20.10 -5.20
N VAL A 83 -2.97 19.05 -5.02
CA VAL A 83 -1.52 19.12 -5.30
C VAL A 83 -1.24 19.42 -6.77
N TYR A 84 -2.00 18.84 -7.69
CA TYR A 84 -1.86 19.12 -9.12
C TYR A 84 -2.13 20.59 -9.45
N LEU A 85 -3.20 21.16 -8.89
CA LEU A 85 -3.51 22.59 -9.07
C LEU A 85 -2.42 23.50 -8.49
N PHE A 86 -1.92 23.20 -7.28
CA PHE A 86 -0.81 23.95 -6.68
C PHE A 86 0.48 23.82 -7.50
N SER A 87 0.73 22.67 -8.13
CA SER A 87 1.90 22.46 -8.98
C SER A 87 1.84 23.27 -10.28
N ILE A 88 0.65 23.43 -10.89
CA ILE A 88 0.47 24.32 -12.06
C ILE A 88 0.72 25.78 -11.67
N ILE A 89 0.16 26.21 -10.52
CA ILE A 89 0.36 27.58 -10.01
C ILE A 89 1.84 27.82 -9.71
N GLY A 90 2.51 26.86 -9.05
CA GLY A 90 3.93 26.91 -8.76
C GLY A 90 4.80 26.98 -10.01
N PHE A 91 4.47 26.17 -11.02
CA PHE A 91 5.19 26.15 -12.30
C PHE A 91 5.03 27.44 -13.12
N LEU A 92 3.84 28.04 -13.12
CA LEU A 92 3.56 29.24 -13.93
C LEU A 92 3.98 30.55 -13.26
N PHE A 93 3.89 30.64 -11.92
CA PHE A 93 4.06 31.91 -11.20
C PHE A 93 5.20 31.93 -10.18
N LEU A 94 5.59 30.79 -9.60
CA LEU A 94 6.59 30.72 -8.52
C LEU A 94 7.85 29.92 -8.94
N LYS A 95 8.05 29.70 -10.24
CA LYS A 95 9.13 28.86 -10.76
C LYS A 95 10.51 29.29 -10.26
N ASP A 96 10.74 30.60 -10.12
CA ASP A 96 12.01 31.16 -9.68
C ASP A 96 12.20 31.16 -8.16
N ASP A 97 11.12 30.96 -7.37
CA ASP A 97 11.16 30.95 -5.90
C ASP A 97 11.32 29.53 -5.31
N PHE A 98 11.08 28.50 -6.12
CA PHE A 98 11.28 27.10 -5.76
C PHE A 98 12.74 26.69 -5.93
N ILE A 99 13.52 26.99 -4.91
CA ILE A 99 14.93 26.66 -4.87
C ILE A 99 15.23 25.87 -3.59
N MET A 100 15.83 24.70 -3.74
CA MET A 100 16.06 23.77 -2.64
C MET A 100 17.55 23.53 -2.44
N GLU A 101 17.97 23.51 -1.18
CA GLU A 101 19.32 23.09 -0.83
C GLU A 101 19.45 21.57 -1.04
N VAL A 102 20.36 21.17 -1.93
CA VAL A 102 20.64 19.78 -2.28
C VAL A 102 22.07 19.43 -1.92
N ASP A 103 22.23 18.41 -1.09
CA ASP A 103 23.53 17.76 -0.91
C ASP A 103 23.85 16.97 -2.18
N ARG A 104 24.68 17.57 -3.04
CA ARG A 104 25.25 16.86 -4.19
C ARG A 104 26.04 15.67 -3.64
N LEU A 105 25.49 14.47 -3.75
CA LEU A 105 26.25 13.25 -3.53
C LEU A 105 27.41 13.28 -4.52
N ARG A 106 28.60 13.69 -4.06
CA ARG A 106 29.85 13.42 -4.76
C ARG A 106 29.83 11.92 -4.95
N ILE A 107 29.59 11.47 -6.19
CA ILE A 107 29.91 10.11 -6.57
C ILE A 107 31.42 10.04 -6.35
N ARG A 108 31.80 9.57 -5.17
CA ARG A 108 33.09 8.97 -4.94
C ARG A 108 33.06 7.71 -5.82
N SER A 109 33.26 7.90 -7.12
CA SER A 109 33.96 6.91 -7.92
C SER A 109 35.18 6.56 -7.07
N PRO A 110 35.44 5.27 -6.81
CA PRO A 110 36.17 4.80 -5.64
C PRO A 110 37.51 5.52 -5.53
N ALA A 111 37.51 6.55 -4.69
CA ALA A 111 38.69 7.24 -4.24
C ALA A 111 38.76 7.18 -2.71
N ALA A 112 38.01 6.29 -2.05
CA ALA A 112 38.46 5.85 -0.73
C ALA A 112 39.72 5.01 -0.93
N GLY A 113 40.89 5.66 -1.00
CA GLY A 113 42.18 4.97 -0.94
C GLY A 113 43.35 5.51 -1.76
N ILE A 114 43.22 6.56 -2.58
CA ILE A 114 44.38 7.09 -3.32
C ILE A 114 44.53 8.59 -3.06
N VAL A 115 45.21 8.89 -1.95
CA VAL A 115 46.01 10.10 -1.82
C VAL A 115 47.30 9.82 -2.60
N CYS A 116 47.37 10.21 -3.87
CA CYS A 116 48.64 10.27 -4.58
C CYS A 116 49.37 11.55 -4.13
N SER A 117 50.04 11.49 -2.98
CA SER A 117 51.24 12.31 -2.83
C SER A 117 52.23 11.88 -3.92
N ALA A 118 52.87 12.86 -4.55
CA ALA A 118 53.53 12.79 -5.86
C ALA A 118 54.75 11.86 -5.99
N GLU A 119 54.87 10.78 -5.22
CA GLU A 119 55.98 9.82 -5.33
C GLU A 119 55.56 8.33 -5.39
N THR A 120 54.29 7.96 -5.17
CA THR A 120 53.94 6.53 -4.97
C THR A 120 53.01 5.89 -6.04
N CYS A 121 52.48 6.66 -7.00
CA CYS A 121 51.38 6.17 -7.87
C CYS A 121 51.77 5.42 -9.16
N CYS A 122 52.96 4.80 -9.21
CA CYS A 122 53.40 4.03 -10.36
C CYS A 122 53.27 2.50 -10.21
N ALA A 123 52.95 1.99 -9.00
CA ALA A 123 53.09 0.56 -8.71
C ALA A 123 51.88 -0.32 -9.07
N GLU A 124 50.63 0.13 -8.89
CA GLU A 124 49.43 -0.74 -9.09
C GLU A 124 48.82 -0.67 -10.50
N LEU A 125 49.08 0.37 -11.30
CA LEU A 125 48.60 0.43 -12.69
C LEU A 125 49.50 -0.32 -13.69
N CYS A 126 50.72 -0.69 -13.31
CA CYS A 126 51.67 -1.38 -14.19
C CYS A 126 51.58 -2.92 -14.13
N SER A 127 50.70 -3.50 -13.31
CA SER A 127 50.56 -4.96 -13.18
C SER A 127 49.56 -5.60 -14.15
N LEU A 128 49.02 -4.87 -15.13
CA LEU A 128 48.27 -5.44 -16.26
C LEU A 128 49.13 -5.49 -17.54
N PRO A 129 49.23 -6.63 -18.24
CA PRO A 129 50.32 -6.86 -19.20
C PRO A 129 50.21 -6.14 -20.55
N SER A 130 49.26 -5.21 -20.76
CA SER A 130 48.89 -4.78 -22.12
C SER A 130 48.93 -3.28 -22.40
N LEU A 131 49.58 -2.44 -21.57
CA LEU A 131 49.69 -1.00 -21.89
C LEU A 131 51.06 -0.39 -21.56
N ALA A 132 52.13 -1.16 -21.68
CA ALA A 132 53.50 -0.67 -21.53
C ALA A 132 54.11 -0.21 -22.88
N SER A 133 53.59 0.87 -23.47
CA SER A 133 54.36 1.62 -24.49
C SER A 133 53.81 3.03 -24.75
N SER A 134 54.13 3.98 -23.88
CA SER A 134 54.79 5.26 -24.22
C SER A 134 54.65 6.24 -23.06
N GLN A 135 55.75 6.90 -22.72
CA GLN A 135 55.83 7.96 -21.68
C GLN A 135 54.82 9.12 -21.89
N GLY A 136 54.20 9.25 -23.07
CA GLY A 136 53.24 10.30 -23.36
C GLY A 136 51.85 10.10 -22.77
N PHE A 137 51.41 8.85 -22.58
CA PHE A 137 50.02 8.57 -22.18
C PHE A 137 49.75 8.90 -20.71
N CYS A 138 50.73 8.69 -19.83
CA CYS A 138 50.59 8.95 -18.39
C CYS A 138 50.53 10.46 -18.07
N LEU A 139 51.31 11.29 -18.79
CA LEU A 139 51.27 12.75 -18.66
C LEU A 139 49.94 13.33 -19.16
N LEU A 140 49.34 12.69 -20.18
CA LEU A 140 48.05 13.09 -20.73
C LEU A 140 46.92 12.82 -19.72
N ILE A 141 46.95 11.68 -19.03
CA ILE A 141 46.00 11.36 -17.96
C ILE A 141 46.20 12.28 -16.76
N ALA A 142 47.44 12.61 -16.39
CA ALA A 142 47.72 13.54 -15.30
C ALA A 142 47.23 14.98 -15.62
N LYS A 143 47.41 15.44 -16.86
CA LYS A 143 46.85 16.73 -17.33
C LYS A 143 45.32 16.71 -17.42
N ALA A 144 44.73 15.61 -17.88
CA ALA A 144 43.27 15.45 -17.94
C ALA A 144 42.66 15.42 -16.53
N ALA A 145 43.31 14.76 -15.57
CA ALA A 145 42.92 14.78 -14.17
C ALA A 145 43.03 16.18 -13.57
N ALA A 146 44.12 16.91 -13.82
CA ALA A 146 44.28 18.29 -13.36
C ALA A 146 43.20 19.24 -13.92
N VAL A 147 42.73 19.03 -15.15
CA VAL A 147 41.61 19.78 -15.74
C VAL A 147 40.26 19.40 -15.12
N LEU A 148 40.08 18.14 -14.71
CA LEU A 148 38.86 17.71 -13.98
C LEU A 148 38.81 18.19 -12.52
N PHE A 149 39.95 18.48 -11.90
CA PHE A 149 40.03 18.97 -10.50
C PHE A 149 40.24 20.49 -10.39
N ALA A 150 40.38 21.19 -11.52
CA ALA A 150 40.39 22.65 -11.56
C ALA A 150 38.95 23.19 -11.58
N GLY A 151 38.30 23.12 -10.42
CA GLY A 151 36.92 23.57 -10.25
C GLY A 151 36.47 23.41 -8.80
N GLU A 152 37.21 23.98 -7.85
CA GLU A 152 36.58 24.47 -6.63
C GLU A 152 36.07 25.89 -6.93
N GLU A 153 34.93 25.96 -7.59
CA GLU A 153 33.99 27.02 -7.27
C GLU A 153 32.94 26.36 -6.37
N GLU A 154 32.74 26.95 -5.20
CA GLU A 154 31.62 26.70 -4.30
C GLU A 154 30.35 27.09 -5.06
N GLU A 155 29.94 26.28 -6.04
CA GLU A 155 28.64 26.44 -6.69
C GLU A 155 27.61 26.04 -5.64
N ASP A 156 26.93 27.07 -5.14
CA ASP A 156 25.83 27.04 -4.19
C ASP A 156 25.07 25.72 -4.30
N GLY A 157 24.97 24.97 -3.20
CA GLY A 157 24.26 23.70 -3.10
C GLY A 157 22.75 23.85 -3.24
N LEU A 158 22.30 24.66 -4.20
CA LEU A 158 20.98 25.25 -4.32
C LEU A 158 20.49 24.97 -5.76
N GLU A 159 19.55 24.03 -5.90
CA GLU A 159 19.04 23.58 -7.20
C GLU A 159 17.57 23.99 -7.39
N ARG A 160 17.21 24.38 -8.62
CA ARG A 160 15.85 24.74 -8.99
C ARG A 160 15.01 23.48 -9.22
N THR A 161 13.99 23.27 -8.40
CA THR A 161 13.25 22.00 -8.39
C THR A 161 11.98 22.02 -9.26
N CYS A 162 11.61 23.17 -9.82
CA CYS A 162 10.37 23.37 -10.58
C CYS A 162 10.58 23.66 -12.08
N ASP A 163 11.64 23.10 -12.68
CA ASP A 163 11.91 23.32 -14.11
C ASP A 163 10.95 22.60 -15.06
N THR A 164 10.42 21.46 -14.62
CA THR A 164 9.38 20.70 -15.31
C THR A 164 8.17 20.53 -14.39
N LEU A 165 6.97 20.41 -14.98
CA LEU A 165 5.73 20.18 -14.23
C LEU A 165 5.84 18.93 -13.34
N LEU A 166 6.50 17.87 -13.82
CA LEU A 166 6.66 16.63 -13.07
C LEU A 166 7.57 16.79 -11.86
N MET A 167 8.71 17.49 -12.00
CA MET A 167 9.57 17.81 -10.86
C MET A 167 8.88 18.72 -9.85
N CYS A 168 8.07 19.68 -10.31
CA CYS A 168 7.26 20.52 -9.44
C CYS A 168 6.26 19.68 -8.62
N ILE A 169 5.51 18.77 -9.26
CA ILE A 169 4.57 17.87 -8.56
C ILE A 169 5.28 17.02 -7.51
N VAL A 170 6.41 16.40 -7.87
CA VAL A 170 7.20 15.56 -6.95
C VAL A 170 7.70 16.38 -5.76
N THR A 171 8.13 17.62 -5.99
CA THR A 171 8.61 18.52 -4.93
C THR A 171 7.49 18.94 -3.99
N VAL A 172 6.33 19.35 -4.53
CA VAL A 172 5.16 19.73 -3.73
C VAL A 172 4.62 18.53 -2.92
N LEU A 173 4.63 17.32 -3.48
CA LEU A 173 4.24 16.10 -2.76
C LEU A 173 5.23 15.75 -1.64
N ASN A 174 6.52 15.65 -1.96
CA ASN A 174 7.53 15.19 -1.02
C ASN A 174 7.79 16.18 0.10
N GLN A 175 7.80 17.48 -0.21
CA GLN A 175 8.09 18.51 0.77
C GLN A 175 6.82 19.05 1.43
N GLY A 176 5.74 19.23 0.67
CA GLY A 176 4.50 19.82 1.17
C GLY A 176 3.69 18.86 2.04
N LEU A 177 3.42 17.63 1.55
CA LEU A 177 2.57 16.68 2.27
C LEU A 177 3.31 15.85 3.32
N ARG A 178 4.62 15.60 3.16
CA ARG A 178 5.39 14.72 4.05
C ARG A 178 5.97 15.43 5.26
N ASN A 179 6.37 16.70 5.12
CA ASN A 179 7.09 17.43 6.16
C ASN A 179 6.17 18.24 7.09
N GLY A 180 4.85 18.18 6.90
CA GLY A 180 3.85 18.67 7.85
C GLY A 180 3.71 20.20 8.01
N GLY A 181 4.60 21.00 7.40
CA GLY A 181 4.57 22.48 7.42
C GLY A 181 4.04 23.15 6.15
N GLY A 182 3.71 22.35 5.12
CA GLY A 182 3.22 22.85 3.83
C GLY A 182 4.33 23.25 2.87
N VAL A 183 3.94 23.60 1.63
CA VAL A 183 4.89 23.89 0.54
C VAL A 183 5.66 25.21 0.74
N GLY A 184 5.11 26.12 1.55
CA GLY A 184 5.69 27.45 1.79
C GLY A 184 7.01 27.44 2.57
N ASP A 185 7.35 26.34 3.24
CA ASP A 185 8.59 26.24 4.03
C ASP A 185 9.84 26.03 3.16
N VAL A 186 9.68 25.60 1.90
CA VAL A 186 10.78 25.51 0.92
C VAL A 186 10.87 26.72 0.01
N LEU A 187 9.90 27.62 0.05
CA LEU A 187 10.00 28.89 -0.64
C LEU A 187 10.96 29.82 0.10
N ARG A 188 11.78 30.54 -0.67
CA ARG A 188 12.66 31.58 -0.10
C ARG A 188 11.82 32.64 0.60
N LYS A 189 12.19 33.02 1.84
CA LYS A 189 11.53 34.14 2.54
C LYS A 189 11.74 35.43 1.74
N PRO A 190 10.68 36.14 1.30
CA PRO A 190 10.85 37.41 0.60
C PRO A 190 11.46 38.47 1.52
N SER A 191 12.34 39.33 0.99
CA SER A 191 12.90 40.48 1.70
C SER A 191 11.84 41.57 1.86
N LYS A 192 11.93 42.35 2.94
CA LYS A 192 10.93 43.35 3.37
C LYS A 192 10.74 44.53 2.40
N ASP A 193 11.51 44.58 1.31
CA ASP A 193 11.63 45.73 0.41
C ASP A 193 11.05 45.43 -0.98
N VAL A 194 10.74 44.16 -1.28
CA VAL A 194 9.90 43.77 -2.41
C VAL A 194 8.46 43.90 -1.95
N SER A 195 7.94 45.12 -2.12
CA SER A 195 6.55 45.49 -1.89
C SER A 195 5.61 44.45 -2.48
N LEU A 196 5.05 43.64 -1.59
CA LEU A 196 3.88 42.75 -1.74
C LEU A 196 2.61 43.57 -2.04
N ALA A 197 2.72 44.52 -2.97
CA ALA A 197 1.74 45.52 -3.35
C ALA A 197 1.83 45.92 -4.84
N SER A 198 2.87 45.49 -5.57
CA SER A 198 3.05 45.84 -7.00
C SER A 198 2.80 44.68 -7.98
N ALA A 199 2.65 43.45 -7.48
CA ALA A 199 2.27 42.30 -8.31
C ALA A 199 0.75 42.08 -8.24
N PRO A 200 0.01 42.07 -9.37
CA PRO A 200 -1.42 41.74 -9.39
C PRO A 200 -1.74 40.29 -8.94
N HIS A 201 -0.70 39.50 -8.64
CA HIS A 201 -0.77 38.09 -8.24
C HIS A 201 -0.70 37.88 -6.72
N SER A 202 -0.52 38.96 -5.95
CA SER A 202 -0.30 38.89 -4.50
C SER A 202 -1.50 38.33 -3.73
N SER A 203 -2.73 38.49 -4.24
CA SER A 203 -3.95 37.94 -3.64
C SER A 203 -4.05 36.42 -3.82
N VAL A 204 -3.49 35.87 -4.91
CA VAL A 204 -3.47 34.43 -5.17
C VAL A 204 -2.41 33.76 -4.29
N VAL A 205 -1.23 34.36 -4.16
CA VAL A 205 -0.14 33.84 -3.31
C VAL A 205 -0.53 33.85 -1.83
N LEU A 206 -1.20 34.89 -1.34
CA LEU A 206 -1.67 34.96 0.05
C LEU A 206 -2.81 33.96 0.35
N GLY A 207 -3.65 33.64 -0.65
CA GLY A 207 -4.70 32.62 -0.52
C GLY A 207 -4.21 31.18 -0.66
N VAL A 208 -3.13 30.97 -1.42
CA VAL A 208 -2.47 29.66 -1.62
C VAL A 208 -1.52 29.30 -0.47
N CYS A 209 -0.86 30.30 0.15
CA CYS A 209 0.01 30.11 1.31
C CYS A 209 -0.74 30.15 2.65
N ALA A 210 -2.03 30.48 2.66
CA ALA A 210 -2.85 30.33 3.87
C ALA A 210 -3.04 28.83 4.13
N PRO A 211 -2.67 28.30 5.32
CA PRO A 211 -2.95 26.92 5.64
C PRO A 211 -4.46 26.70 5.55
N PRO A 212 -4.95 25.66 4.84
CA PRO A 212 -6.35 25.31 4.91
C PRO A 212 -6.65 25.05 6.38
N GLY A 213 -7.54 25.86 6.96
CA GLY A 213 -7.97 25.72 8.35
C GLY A 213 -8.29 24.26 8.63
N GLU A 214 -7.52 23.69 9.55
CA GLU A 214 -7.75 22.44 10.25
C GLU A 214 -8.66 21.44 9.50
N VAL A 215 -8.12 20.81 8.45
CA VAL A 215 -8.69 19.56 7.94
C VAL A 215 -8.41 18.50 8.99
N ARG A 216 -9.24 18.52 10.04
CA ARG A 216 -9.32 17.46 11.03
C ARG A 216 -9.72 16.19 10.29
N VAL A 217 -8.70 15.39 9.96
CA VAL A 217 -8.89 14.00 9.56
C VAL A 217 -9.72 13.34 10.66
N PRO A 218 -10.93 12.83 10.38
CA PRO A 218 -11.77 12.24 11.41
C PRO A 218 -11.04 11.04 12.04
N PRO A 219 -11.15 10.84 13.37
CA PRO A 219 -10.54 9.69 14.03
C PRO A 219 -11.07 8.38 13.43
N PRO A 220 -10.23 7.35 13.29
CA PRO A 220 -10.63 6.11 12.64
C PRO A 220 -11.67 5.38 13.50
N LEU A 221 -12.80 5.02 12.87
CA LEU A 221 -13.41 3.68 12.73
C LEU A 221 -13.49 2.69 13.91
N CYS A 222 -12.92 2.96 15.08
CA CYS A 222 -12.84 2.03 16.21
C CYS A 222 -14.21 1.77 16.86
N CYS A 223 -15.16 2.71 16.76
CA CYS A 223 -16.51 2.52 17.31
C CYS A 223 -17.35 1.50 16.53
N SER A 224 -17.15 1.35 15.22
CA SER A 224 -18.05 0.54 14.39
C SER A 224 -17.72 -0.96 14.36
N ALA A 225 -16.55 -1.37 14.86
CA ALA A 225 -16.18 -2.78 14.99
C ALA A 225 -16.75 -3.41 16.28
N LEU A 226 -16.93 -2.61 17.34
CA LEU A 226 -17.45 -3.08 18.63
C LEU A 226 -18.92 -3.54 18.55
N GLN A 227 -19.76 -2.88 17.73
CA GLN A 227 -21.17 -3.25 17.58
C GLN A 227 -21.42 -4.59 16.87
N VAL A 228 -20.55 -5.00 15.94
CA VAL A 228 -20.74 -6.25 15.17
C VAL A 228 -20.46 -7.49 16.02
N SER A 229 -19.49 -7.40 16.94
CA SER A 229 -19.14 -8.51 17.83
C SER A 229 -20.20 -8.75 18.90
N VAL A 230 -20.84 -7.70 19.42
CA VAL A 230 -21.86 -7.82 20.49
C VAL A 230 -23.20 -8.34 19.94
N GLY A 231 -23.61 -7.90 18.75
CA GLY A 231 -24.87 -8.33 18.14
C GLY A 231 -24.92 -9.81 17.74
N SER A 232 -23.77 -10.45 17.54
CA SER A 232 -23.69 -11.88 17.19
C SER A 232 -23.84 -12.81 18.40
N CYS A 233 -23.68 -12.30 19.63
CA CYS A 233 -23.75 -13.11 20.85
C CYS A 233 -25.13 -13.11 21.53
N SER A 234 -25.95 -12.08 21.31
CA SER A 234 -27.26 -11.89 21.97
C SER A 234 -28.46 -12.46 21.20
N LEU A 235 -28.32 -12.70 19.89
CA LEU A 235 -29.34 -13.38 19.09
C LEU A 235 -29.06 -14.88 18.99
N CYS A 236 -30.12 -15.69 18.91
CA CYS A 236 -30.01 -17.09 18.51
C CYS A 236 -29.24 -17.18 17.18
N PRO A 237 -28.08 -17.89 17.11
CA PRO A 237 -27.29 -18.00 15.89
C PRO A 237 -28.06 -18.68 14.74
N HIS A 238 -29.19 -19.31 15.04
CA HIS A 238 -30.05 -19.95 14.06
C HIS A 238 -31.13 -18.99 13.58
N LEU A 239 -30.84 -18.41 12.43
CA LEU A 239 -31.56 -17.43 11.58
C LEU A 239 -33.07 -17.66 11.36
N PHE A 240 -33.66 -18.73 11.89
CA PHE A 240 -35.04 -19.16 11.61
C PHE A 240 -36.05 -18.79 12.70
N ALA A 241 -35.62 -18.61 13.96
CA ALA A 241 -36.55 -18.34 15.07
C ALA A 241 -36.62 -16.85 15.47
N GLY A 242 -35.60 -16.04 15.16
CA GLY A 242 -35.60 -14.59 15.48
C GLY A 242 -35.79 -14.26 16.96
N LEU A 243 -35.61 -15.23 17.86
CA LEU A 243 -35.80 -15.06 19.31
C LEU A 243 -34.48 -14.63 19.96
N GLU A 244 -34.54 -13.54 20.72
CA GLU A 244 -33.45 -13.07 21.58
C GLU A 244 -33.31 -13.97 22.82
N ARG A 245 -32.07 -14.06 23.33
CA ARG A 245 -31.73 -14.89 24.50
C ARG A 245 -32.61 -14.59 25.73
N ASP A 246 -32.95 -13.32 25.91
CA ASP A 246 -33.72 -12.80 27.05
C ASP A 246 -35.14 -13.41 27.17
N LYS A 247 -35.67 -14.00 26.09
CA LYS A 247 -37.00 -14.66 26.08
C LYS A 247 -36.98 -16.09 26.65
N PHE A 248 -35.80 -16.63 26.94
CA PHE A 248 -35.61 -17.98 27.49
C PHE A 248 -35.27 -18.01 28.98
N ASP A 249 -34.97 -16.86 29.60
CA ASP A 249 -34.60 -16.78 31.02
C ASP A 249 -35.76 -17.17 31.98
N ASN A 250 -37.01 -17.11 31.51
CA ASN A 250 -38.21 -17.45 32.29
C ASN A 250 -38.93 -18.71 31.78
N LYS A 251 -38.25 -19.57 31.00
CA LYS A 251 -38.81 -20.83 30.48
C LYS A 251 -38.11 -22.03 31.10
N THR A 252 -38.80 -23.17 31.10
CA THR A 252 -38.26 -24.44 31.58
C THR A 252 -37.14 -24.99 30.71
N VAL A 253 -37.10 -24.59 29.44
CA VAL A 253 -36.05 -24.96 28.48
C VAL A 253 -35.00 -23.87 28.39
N SER A 254 -33.74 -24.25 28.60
CA SER A 254 -32.61 -23.34 28.44
C SER A 254 -32.35 -23.05 26.96
N PHE A 255 -31.78 -21.88 26.68
CA PHE A 255 -31.42 -21.48 25.32
C PHE A 255 -30.44 -22.46 24.65
N GLU A 256 -29.50 -23.03 25.41
CA GLU A 256 -28.54 -24.01 24.90
C GLU A 256 -29.19 -25.35 24.53
N GLU A 257 -30.18 -25.78 25.31
CA GLU A 257 -30.94 -27.00 25.03
C GLU A 257 -31.83 -26.83 23.81
N HIS A 258 -32.55 -25.70 23.71
CA HIS A 258 -33.37 -25.35 22.55
C HIS A 258 -32.57 -25.36 21.23
N ILE A 259 -31.34 -24.83 21.22
CA ILE A 259 -30.47 -24.85 20.03
C ILE A 259 -30.01 -26.27 19.66
N LYS A 260 -29.70 -27.10 20.66
CA LYS A 260 -29.12 -28.43 20.43
C LYS A 260 -30.16 -29.49 20.07
N SER A 261 -31.35 -29.44 20.67
CA SER A 261 -32.38 -30.48 20.52
C SER A 261 -33.53 -30.06 19.59
N GLU A 262 -34.03 -28.83 19.70
CA GLU A 262 -35.19 -28.38 18.91
C GLU A 262 -34.77 -27.72 17.59
N HIS A 263 -33.77 -26.83 17.61
CA HIS A 263 -33.35 -26.03 16.44
C HIS A 263 -31.94 -26.35 15.97
N ASN A 264 -31.62 -27.64 15.90
CA ASN A 264 -30.33 -28.06 15.39
C ASN A 264 -30.26 -27.92 13.86
N MET A 265 -29.42 -27.01 13.36
CA MET A 265 -29.18 -26.80 11.92
C MET A 265 -28.94 -28.09 11.12
N TRP A 266 -28.21 -29.05 11.71
CA TRP A 266 -27.85 -30.28 11.03
C TRP A 266 -29.06 -31.18 10.78
N HIS A 267 -30.06 -31.17 11.66
CA HIS A 267 -31.29 -31.93 11.45
C HIS A 267 -32.07 -31.43 10.23
N TYR A 268 -32.11 -30.10 10.00
CA TYR A 268 -32.69 -29.54 8.79
C TYR A 268 -31.93 -29.95 7.53
N LEU A 269 -30.58 -29.93 7.57
CA LEU A 269 -29.76 -30.39 6.44
C LEU A 269 -30.02 -31.87 6.14
N TYR A 270 -30.04 -32.73 7.15
CA TYR A 270 -30.35 -34.15 7.00
C TYR A 270 -31.76 -34.37 6.43
N PHE A 271 -32.75 -33.60 6.88
CA PHE A 271 -34.10 -33.68 6.36
C PHE A 271 -34.19 -33.27 4.87
N ILE A 272 -33.51 -32.19 4.46
CA ILE A 272 -33.45 -31.78 3.05
C ILE A 272 -32.78 -32.87 2.19
N VAL A 273 -31.67 -33.44 2.66
CA VAL A 273 -31.00 -34.55 1.96
C VAL A 273 -31.90 -35.79 1.88
N LEU A 274 -32.61 -36.12 2.97
CA LEU A 274 -33.57 -37.23 3.01
C LEU A 274 -34.66 -37.04 1.95
N VAL A 275 -35.29 -35.87 1.89
CA VAL A 275 -36.34 -35.57 0.90
C VAL A 275 -35.78 -35.59 -0.53
N LYS A 276 -34.50 -35.25 -0.75
CA LYS A 276 -33.88 -35.34 -2.08
C LYS A 276 -33.53 -36.77 -2.53
N VAL A 277 -33.31 -37.70 -1.58
CA VAL A 277 -32.87 -39.07 -1.86
C VAL A 277 -34.04 -40.07 -1.83
N LYS A 278 -35.05 -39.82 -1.01
CA LYS A 278 -36.21 -40.71 -0.83
C LYS A 278 -37.14 -40.64 -2.04
N ASP A 279 -37.76 -41.77 -2.38
CA ASP A 279 -38.69 -41.85 -3.51
C ASP A 279 -39.97 -41.02 -3.27
N PRO A 280 -40.45 -40.25 -4.27
CA PRO A 280 -41.63 -39.38 -4.11
C PRO A 280 -42.92 -40.09 -3.72
N THR A 281 -43.04 -41.39 -4.02
CA THR A 281 -44.20 -42.21 -3.70
C THR A 281 -44.27 -42.61 -2.22
N GLU A 282 -43.17 -42.50 -1.48
CA GLU A 282 -43.08 -42.87 -0.06
C GLU A 282 -43.05 -41.67 0.88
N TYR A 283 -43.30 -40.47 0.36
CA TYR A 283 -43.35 -39.27 1.18
C TYR A 283 -44.51 -39.33 2.18
N THR A 284 -44.21 -38.96 3.42
CA THR A 284 -45.26 -38.68 4.41
C THR A 284 -45.97 -37.37 4.07
N GLY A 285 -47.16 -37.14 4.63
CA GLY A 285 -47.92 -35.91 4.39
C GLY A 285 -47.10 -34.61 4.56
N PRO A 286 -46.36 -34.45 5.69
CA PRO A 286 -45.48 -33.31 5.89
C PRO A 286 -44.28 -33.26 4.92
N GLU A 287 -43.66 -34.41 4.59
CA GLU A 287 -42.55 -34.47 3.64
C GLU A 287 -42.98 -34.03 2.24
N SER A 288 -44.16 -34.49 1.79
CA SER A 288 -44.73 -34.10 0.49
C SER A 288 -45.03 -32.60 0.45
N TYR A 289 -45.46 -32.01 1.56
CA TYR A 289 -45.72 -30.57 1.64
C TYR A 289 -44.42 -29.77 1.51
N VAL A 290 -43.35 -30.18 2.21
CA VAL A 290 -42.05 -29.51 2.11
C VAL A 290 -41.43 -29.71 0.73
N ALA A 291 -41.55 -30.89 0.13
CA ALA A 291 -41.05 -31.18 -1.21
C ALA A 291 -41.71 -30.31 -2.29
N GLN A 292 -42.97 -29.88 -2.09
CA GLN A 292 -43.66 -28.95 -3.00
C GLN A 292 -43.21 -27.49 -2.85
N MET A 293 -42.55 -27.14 -1.75
CA MET A 293 -42.06 -25.78 -1.49
C MET A 293 -40.59 -25.56 -1.87
N VAL A 294 -39.82 -26.63 -2.09
CA VAL A 294 -38.38 -26.62 -2.40
C VAL A 294 -38.14 -26.72 -3.90
#